data_AF-A0A0Q4IFH2-F1
#
_entry.id   AF-A0A0Q4IFH2-F1
#
_cell.length_a   1.000
_cell.length_b   1.000
_cell.length_c   1.000
_cell.angle_alpha   90.00
_cell.angle_beta   90.00
_cell.angle_gamma   90.00
#
_symmetry.space_group_name_H-M   'P 1'
#
loop_
_entity.id
_entity.type
_entity.pdbx_description
1 polymer ?
#
loop_
_entity_poly.entity_id
_entity_poly.type
_entity_poly.pdbx_seq_one_letter_code
_entity_poly.pdbx_strand_id
1 'polypeptide(L)'
;MQHLTATSLAVADDLRRAEHSINVAMRDTAQFLMTTLDATSAHGLSAAMTHGTVKATVGALGSLVESQSQMAMRAHVAIERTGRQLGLTETSWGELLPKPSGSADAPVPVMA
;
A
#
# COMPACT_ATOMS: atom_id res chain seq x y z
N MET A 1 -23.57 11.14 -12.52
CA MET A 1 -22.93 9.85 -12.89
C MET A 1 -21.54 10.08 -13.48
N GLN A 2 -21.38 10.79 -14.61
CA GLN A 2 -20.07 10.99 -15.28
C GLN A 2 -18.97 11.62 -14.41
N HIS A 3 -19.32 12.63 -13.59
CA HIS A 3 -18.35 13.28 -12.69
C HIS A 3 -17.83 12.34 -11.59
N LEU A 4 -18.67 11.43 -11.09
CA LEU A 4 -18.29 10.48 -10.04
C LEU A 4 -17.29 9.44 -10.57
N THR A 5 -17.48 9.01 -11.82
CA THR A 5 -16.59 8.08 -12.53
C THR A 5 -15.23 8.72 -12.84
N ALA A 6 -15.21 10.01 -13.20
CA ALA A 6 -13.96 10.74 -13.44
C ALA A 6 -13.14 10.91 -12.15
N THR A 7 -13.79 11.27 -11.03
CA THR A 7 -13.13 11.40 -9.73
C THR A 7 -12.62 10.07 -9.21
N SER A 8 -13.37 8.97 -9.36
CA SER A 8 -12.92 7.65 -8.87
C SER A 8 -11.71 7.13 -9.64
N LEU A 9 -11.64 7.35 -10.95
CA LEU A 9 -10.47 7.00 -11.77
C LEU A 9 -9.23 7.80 -11.37
N ALA A 10 -9.38 9.12 -11.14
CA ALA A 10 -8.28 9.97 -10.69
C ALA A 10 -7.71 9.51 -9.34
N VAL A 11 -8.58 9.20 -8.36
CA VAL A 11 -8.16 8.67 -7.06
C VAL A 11 -7.46 7.31 -7.20
N ALA A 12 -7.95 6.42 -8.07
CA ALA A 12 -7.33 5.12 -8.31
C ALA A 12 -5.94 5.24 -8.97
N ASP A 13 -5.73 6.22 -9.84
CA ASP A 13 -4.43 6.52 -10.44
C ASP A 13 -3.47 7.12 -9.40
N ASP A 14 -3.93 8.02 -8.55
CA ASP A 14 -3.12 8.61 -7.49
C ASP A 14 -2.68 7.56 -6.46
N LEU A 15 -3.56 6.63 -6.10
CA LEU A 15 -3.23 5.50 -5.23
C LEU A 15 -2.15 4.59 -5.86
N ARG A 16 -2.29 4.25 -7.14
CA ARG A 16 -1.28 3.45 -7.86
C ARG A 16 0.06 4.18 -7.96
N ARG A 17 0.04 5.50 -8.19
CA ARG A 17 1.26 6.33 -8.21
C ARG A 17 1.94 6.38 -6.85
N ALA A 18 1.15 6.52 -5.77
CA ALA A 18 1.67 6.53 -4.41
C ALA A 18 2.31 5.17 -4.05
N GLU A 19 1.63 4.05 -4.37
CA GLU A 19 2.17 2.70 -4.17
C GLU A 19 3.49 2.50 -4.92
N HIS A 20 3.54 2.90 -6.20
CA HIS A 20 4.77 2.84 -6.98
C HIS A 20 5.90 3.67 -6.36
N SER A 21 5.60 4.90 -5.93
CA SER A 21 6.58 5.78 -5.28
C SER A 21 7.14 5.19 -3.99
N ILE A 22 6.30 4.54 -3.18
CA ILE A 22 6.74 3.85 -1.95
C ILE A 22 7.66 2.68 -2.29
N ASN A 23 7.31 1.89 -3.30
CA ASN A 23 8.14 0.77 -3.74
C ASN A 23 9.51 1.21 -4.27
N VAL A 24 9.57 2.31 -5.03
CA VAL A 24 10.84 2.90 -5.49
C VAL A 24 11.66 3.40 -4.30
N ALA A 25 11.06 4.16 -3.38
CA ALA A 25 11.75 4.66 -2.20
C ALA A 25 12.32 3.54 -1.31
N MET A 26 11.60 2.42 -1.18
CA MET A 26 12.10 1.24 -0.46
C MET A 26 13.34 0.64 -1.14
N ARG A 27 13.33 0.52 -2.48
CA ARG A 27 14.48 0.03 -3.25
C ARG A 27 15.67 0.96 -3.14
N ASP A 28 15.45 2.27 -3.27
CA ASP A 28 16.50 3.29 -3.16
C ASP A 28 17.13 3.28 -1.76
N THR A 29 16.33 3.09 -0.73
CA THR A 29 16.82 2.98 0.66
C THR A 29 17.67 1.73 0.85
N ALA A 30 17.26 0.58 0.30
CA ALA A 30 18.05 -0.64 0.34
C ALA A 30 19.39 -0.47 -0.40
N GLN A 31 19.36 0.15 -1.59
CA GLN A 31 20.56 0.45 -2.36
C GLN A 31 21.50 1.42 -1.63
N PHE A 32 20.95 2.45 -0.98
CA PHE A 32 21.70 3.39 -0.15
C PHE A 32 22.44 2.67 0.99
N LEU A 33 21.76 1.76 1.69
CA LEU A 33 22.38 0.98 2.77
C LEU A 33 23.53 0.11 2.26
N MET A 34 23.33 -0.62 1.15
CA MET A 34 24.38 -1.43 0.53
C MET A 34 25.58 -0.57 0.11
N THR A 35 25.32 0.53 -0.60
CA THR A 35 26.37 1.44 -1.08
C THR A 35 27.14 2.07 0.09
N THR A 36 26.46 2.37 1.20
CA THR A 36 27.11 2.91 2.40
C THR A 36 28.07 1.90 3.02
N LEU A 37 27.69 0.63 3.08
CA LEU A 37 28.56 -0.45 3.57
C LEU A 37 29.75 -0.68 2.64
N ASP A 38 29.52 -0.70 1.33
CA ASP A 38 30.57 -0.85 0.32
C ASP A 38 31.56 0.32 0.37
N ALA A 39 31.07 1.56 0.43
CA ALA A 39 31.92 2.74 0.55
C ALA A 39 32.74 2.74 1.85
N THR A 40 32.20 2.18 2.94
CA THR A 40 32.92 2.05 4.21
C THR A 40 34.10 1.10 4.08
N SER A 41 33.90 -0.05 3.44
CA SER A 41 34.97 -1.04 3.23
C SER A 41 35.99 -0.60 2.17
N ALA A 42 35.54 0.04 1.09
CA ALA A 42 36.39 0.46 -0.03
C ALA A 42 37.17 1.77 0.20
N HIS A 43 36.60 2.71 0.96
CA HIS A 43 37.16 4.06 1.13
C HIS A 43 37.54 4.39 2.59
N GLY A 44 37.46 3.42 3.50
CA GLY A 44 37.88 3.60 4.88
C GLY A 44 37.05 4.62 5.65
N LEU A 45 35.75 4.72 5.35
CA LEU A 45 34.84 5.59 6.12
C LEU A 45 34.78 5.13 7.58
N SER A 46 34.47 6.06 8.48
CA SER A 46 34.33 5.76 9.91
C SER A 46 33.24 4.71 10.15
N ALA A 47 33.64 3.54 10.66
CA ALA A 47 32.71 2.47 11.01
C ALA A 47 31.62 2.91 12.00
N ALA A 48 31.96 3.82 12.92
CA ALA A 48 31.01 4.38 13.87
C ALA A 48 29.94 5.25 13.18
N MET A 49 30.35 6.07 12.20
CA MET A 49 29.41 6.88 11.41
C MET A 49 28.51 6.00 10.54
N THR A 50 29.10 5.03 9.85
CA THR A 50 28.35 4.06 9.03
C THR A 50 27.32 3.31 9.85
N HIS A 51 27.73 2.76 10.99
CA HIS A 51 26.82 2.05 11.89
C HIS A 51 25.69 2.97 12.40
N GLY A 52 25.99 4.22 12.74
CA GLY A 52 25.00 5.23 13.13
C GLY A 52 23.97 5.50 12.02
N THR A 53 24.44 5.70 10.78
CA THR A 53 23.59 5.94 9.61
C THR A 53 22.71 4.73 9.28
N VAL A 54 23.28 3.52 9.28
CA VAL A 54 22.52 2.27 9.05
C VAL A 54 21.45 2.11 10.12
N LYS A 55 21.81 2.27 11.40
CA LYS A 55 20.88 2.16 12.53
C LYS A 55 19.73 3.17 12.44
N ALA A 56 20.04 4.43 12.13
CA ALA A 56 19.03 5.48 11.97
C ALA A 56 18.06 5.17 10.83
N THR A 57 18.59 4.72 9.69
CA THR A 57 17.80 4.38 8.49
C THR A 57 16.88 3.18 8.75
N VAL A 58 17.40 2.11 9.36
CA VAL A 58 16.59 0.94 9.74
C VAL A 58 15.53 1.32 10.78
N GLY A 59 15.87 2.18 11.75
CA GLY A 59 14.90 2.68 12.72
C GLY A 59 13.76 3.48 12.08
N ALA A 60 14.07 4.33 11.11
CA ALA A 60 13.08 5.08 10.35
C ALA A 60 12.15 4.16 9.54
N LEU A 61 12.70 3.13 8.88
CA LEU A 61 11.92 2.12 8.16
C LEU A 61 10.99 1.34 9.11
N GLY A 62 11.48 0.94 10.29
CA GLY A 62 10.67 0.28 11.31
C GLY A 62 9.50 1.15 11.78
N SER A 63 9.74 2.44 12.02
CA SER A 63 8.70 3.39 12.40
C SER A 63 7.67 3.60 11.27
N LEU A 64 8.08 3.56 10.01
CA LEU A 64 7.19 3.67 8.86
C LEU A 64 6.25 2.45 8.78
N VAL A 65 6.79 1.24 8.93
CA VAL A 65 6.00 -0.02 8.92
C VAL A 65 4.97 -0.02 10.05
N GLU A 66 5.35 0.39 11.25
CA GLU A 66 4.42 0.51 12.37
C GLU A 66 3.31 1.52 12.07
N SER A 67 3.67 2.70 11.55
CA SER A 67 2.68 3.73 11.17
C SER A 67 1.71 3.24 10.09
N GLN A 68 2.21 2.53 9.08
CA GLN A 68 1.39 1.92 8.03
C GLN A 68 0.45 0.85 8.59
N SER A 69 0.91 0.05 9.56
CA SER A 69 0.10 -0.98 10.21
C SER A 69 -1.07 -0.37 11.00
N GLN A 70 -0.80 0.71 11.76
CA GLN A 70 -1.84 1.48 12.44
C GLN A 70 -2.83 2.12 11.45
N MET A 71 -2.33 2.63 10.31
CA MET A 71 -3.18 3.19 9.27
C MET A 71 -4.07 2.13 8.62
N ALA A 72 -3.54 0.93 8.35
CA ALA A 72 -4.30 -0.19 7.78
C ALA A 72 -5.47 -0.59 8.69
N MET A 73 -5.23 -0.68 9.99
CA MET A 73 -6.29 -0.94 10.98
C MET A 73 -7.39 0.13 10.97
N ARG A 74 -7.01 1.41 10.87
CA ARG A 74 -7.98 2.51 10.76
C ARG A 74 -8.74 2.49 9.44
N ALA A 75 -8.05 2.18 8.34
CA ALA A 75 -8.61 2.07 7.01
C ALA A 75 -9.64 0.95 6.95
N HIS A 76 -9.36 -0.21 7.55
CA HIS A 76 -10.28 -1.34 7.59
C HIS A 76 -11.65 -0.95 8.17
N VAL A 77 -11.69 -0.28 9.33
CA VAL A 77 -12.95 0.18 9.94
C VAL A 77 -13.71 1.17 9.05
N ALA A 78 -12.99 2.08 8.39
CA ALA A 78 -13.60 3.06 7.50
C ALA A 78 -14.18 2.40 6.23
N ILE A 79 -13.44 1.45 5.66
CA ILE A 79 -13.84 0.68 4.47
C ILE A 79 -15.05 -0.20 4.79
N GLU A 80 -15.05 -0.94 5.91
CA GLU A 80 -16.19 -1.74 6.33
C GLU A 80 -17.45 -0.90 6.50
N ARG A 81 -17.34 0.24 7.18
CA ARG A 81 -18.49 1.15 7.37
C ARG A 81 -19.06 1.62 6.04
N THR A 82 -18.18 1.98 5.10
CA THR A 82 -18.57 2.43 3.76
C THR A 82 -19.20 1.28 2.97
N GLY A 83 -18.63 0.08 3.04
CA GLY A 83 -19.17 -1.12 2.39
C GLY A 83 -20.58 -1.45 2.86
N ARG A 84 -20.81 -1.41 4.18
CA ARG A 84 -22.16 -1.61 4.76
C ARG A 84 -23.16 -0.55 4.30
N GLN A 85 -22.75 0.72 4.22
CA GLN A 85 -23.60 1.81 3.70
C GLN A 85 -23.97 1.61 2.22
N LEU A 86 -23.10 0.97 1.44
CA LEU A 86 -23.34 0.60 0.05
C LEU A 86 -24.10 -0.73 -0.10
N GLY A 87 -24.52 -1.37 0.99
CA GLY A 87 -25.22 -2.65 0.98
C GLY A 87 -24.32 -3.86 0.69
N LEU A 88 -22.99 -3.68 0.72
CA LEU A 88 -22.04 -4.77 0.57
C LEU A 88 -21.99 -5.57 1.87
N THR A 89 -22.25 -6.87 1.77
CA THR A 89 -22.24 -7.82 2.90
C THR A 89 -20.87 -8.44 3.14
N GLU A 90 -19.97 -8.34 2.16
CA GLU A 90 -18.60 -8.81 2.26
C GLU A 90 -17.76 -7.81 3.06
N THR A 91 -17.13 -8.27 4.13
CA THR A 91 -16.23 -7.46 4.98
C THR A 91 -14.75 -7.81 4.76
N SER A 92 -14.48 -8.90 4.03
CA SER A 92 -13.13 -9.30 3.65
C SER A 92 -12.70 -8.61 2.36
N TRP A 93 -12.14 -7.42 2.49
CA TRP A 93 -11.63 -6.64 1.36
C TRP A 93 -10.13 -6.84 1.11
N GLY A 94 -9.61 -8.03 1.46
CA GLY A 94 -8.27 -8.45 1.11
C GLY A 94 -7.54 -9.27 2.16
N GLU A 95 -7.80 -10.58 2.18
CA GLU A 95 -6.77 -11.60 1.96
C GLU A 95 -7.35 -12.69 1.04
N LEU A 96 -6.71 -12.89 -0.12
CA LEU A 96 -6.83 -14.06 -1.04
C LEU A 96 -8.23 -14.67 -1.34
N LEU A 97 -9.27 -13.88 -1.63
CA LEU A 97 -10.46 -14.42 -2.31
C LEU A 97 -10.88 -13.57 -3.52
N PRO A 98 -11.39 -14.22 -4.59
CA PRO A 98 -11.55 -13.61 -5.89
C PRO A 98 -12.60 -12.51 -5.83
N LYS A 99 -12.26 -11.37 -6.45
CA LYS A 99 -13.13 -10.19 -6.61
C LYS A 99 -14.54 -10.65 -7.09
N PRO A 100 -15.63 -10.17 -6.48
CA PRO A 100 -16.97 -10.59 -6.87
C PRO A 100 -17.20 -10.27 -8.35
N SER A 101 -17.62 -11.30 -9.09
CA SER A 101 -17.96 -11.23 -10.51
C SER A 101 -18.96 -10.09 -10.70
N GLY A 102 -18.64 -9.14 -11.58
CA GLY A 102 -19.58 -8.11 -12.00
C GLY A 102 -20.87 -8.79 -12.45
N SER A 103 -21.96 -8.51 -11.74
CA SER A 103 -23.29 -9.04 -12.01
C SER A 103 -23.68 -8.71 -13.45
N ALA A 104 -23.64 -9.71 -14.33
CA ALA A 104 -24.48 -9.74 -15.51
C ALA A 104 -25.90 -9.98 -15.02
N ASP A 105 -26.60 -8.89 -14.76
CA ASP A 105 -28.03 -8.86 -14.53
C ASP A 105 -28.73 -9.19 -15.85
N ALA A 106 -29.30 -10.39 -15.95
CA ALA A 106 -30.35 -10.69 -16.91
C ALA A 106 -31.35 -11.64 -16.23
N PRO A 107 -32.61 -11.22 -16.01
CA PRO A 107 -33.63 -12.05 -15.39
C PRO A 107 -34.05 -13.17 -16.34
N VAL A 108 -33.99 -14.41 -15.88
CA VAL A 108 -34.55 -15.56 -16.60
C VAL A 108 -36.08 -15.51 -16.44
N PRO A 109 -36.88 -15.42 -17.51
CA PRO A 109 -38.33 -15.45 -17.37
C PRO A 109 -38.78 -16.88 -17.09
N VAL A 110 -39.60 -17.04 -16.06
CA VAL A 110 -40.44 -18.22 -15.84
C VAL A 110 -41.47 -18.25 -16.97
N MET A 111 -41.45 -19.28 -17.80
CA MET A 111 -42.61 -19.67 -18.60
C MET A 111 -43.15 -21.01 -18.08
N ALA A 112 -44.48 -21.06 -18.07
CA ALA A 112 -45.39 -22.03 -17.45
C ALA A 112 -45.15 -23.50 -17.80
#